data_AF-A0A8T0PUE5-F1
#
_entry.id   AF-A0A8T0PUE5-F1
#
_cell.length_a   1.000
_cell.length_b   1.000
_cell.length_c   1.000
_cell.angle_alpha   90.00
_cell.angle_beta   90.00
_cell.angle_gamma   90.00
#
_symmetry.space_group_name_H-M   'P 1'
#
loop_
_entity.id
_entity.type
_entity.pdbx_description
1 polymer ?
#
loop_
_entity_poly.entity_id
_entity_poly.type
_entity_poly.pdbx_seq_one_letter_code
_entity_poly.pdbx_strand_id
1 'polypeptide(L)'
;CDLSLAGFANRTSHWHAFPGYEHVIPNATLLPFGNSYRDLIGGLANLPSLPLGRDPTQRAVHALSGHDPAAAGSDDVEALKRGLATLTLTHSCSPTALRLTPIKETVSRGWESGDVHLTPEHLGYIEHWDTMCFELIRANRIGEWSGPFTELLRTRANIHRKEDALAVVGVIINRPLDQLLMAHARSA
;
A
#
# COMPACT_ATOMS: atom_id res chain seq x y z
N CYS A 1 -1.49 -10.36 -10.91
CA CYS A 1 -0.43 -10.03 -9.94
C CYS A 1 -0.77 -8.71 -9.29
N ASP A 2 -1.49 -8.75 -8.17
CA ASP A 2 -1.50 -7.65 -7.24
C ASP A 2 -0.09 -7.51 -6.67
N LEU A 3 0.52 -6.33 -6.81
CA LEU A 3 1.73 -6.03 -6.06
C LEU A 3 1.28 -5.90 -4.60
N SER A 4 1.23 -6.97 -3.81
CA SER A 4 0.83 -6.93 -2.41
C SER A 4 1.87 -7.62 -1.56
N LEU A 5 2.07 -7.14 -0.33
CA LEU A 5 2.95 -7.82 0.61
C LEU A 5 2.28 -9.13 1.06
N ALA A 6 2.91 -10.27 0.74
CA ALA A 6 2.40 -11.60 1.08
C ALA A 6 2.83 -12.06 2.50
N GLY A 7 3.98 -11.59 2.96
CA GLY A 7 4.56 -12.00 4.24
C GLY A 7 5.98 -11.48 4.46
N PHE A 8 6.60 -11.90 5.56
CA PHE A 8 7.99 -11.58 5.92
C PHE A 8 8.68 -12.75 6.61
N ALA A 9 10.02 -12.75 6.62
CA ALA A 9 10.82 -13.68 7.42
C ALA A 9 11.45 -12.92 8.60
N ASN A 10 11.44 -13.52 9.78
CA ASN A 10 12.14 -12.96 10.95
C ASN A 10 13.64 -13.34 10.94
N ARG A 11 14.41 -12.90 11.94
CA ARG A 11 15.86 -13.17 12.02
C ARG A 11 16.21 -14.66 12.14
N THR A 12 15.28 -15.49 12.61
CA THR A 12 15.46 -16.93 12.74
C THR A 12 15.01 -17.68 11.48
N SER A 13 14.73 -16.95 10.39
CA SER A 13 14.27 -17.50 9.10
C SER A 13 12.92 -18.21 9.17
N HIS A 14 12.11 -17.93 10.18
CA HIS A 14 10.71 -18.35 10.20
C HIS A 14 9.89 -17.39 9.36
N TRP A 15 9.11 -17.97 8.44
CA TRP A 15 8.22 -17.23 7.57
C TRP A 15 6.89 -16.94 8.26
N HIS A 16 6.41 -15.71 8.09
CA HIS A 16 5.10 -15.26 8.50
C HIS A 16 4.33 -14.78 7.26
N ALA A 17 3.13 -15.31 7.05
CA ALA A 17 2.29 -14.94 5.91
C ALA A 17 0.98 -14.29 6.37
N PHE A 18 0.48 -13.36 5.58
CA PHE A 18 -0.86 -12.85 5.78
C PHE A 18 -1.91 -13.90 5.39
N PRO A 19 -3.09 -13.89 6.04
CA PRO A 19 -4.21 -14.74 5.63
C PRO A 19 -4.51 -14.62 4.13
N GLY A 20 -4.67 -15.75 3.45
CA GLY A 20 -4.88 -15.82 2.00
C GLY A 20 -3.61 -15.95 1.15
N TYR A 21 -2.41 -15.82 1.74
CA TYR A 21 -1.11 -16.00 1.06
C TYR A 21 -0.36 -17.27 1.48
N GLU A 22 -1.03 -18.21 2.16
CA GLU A 22 -0.45 -19.47 2.65
C GLU A 22 0.14 -20.32 1.53
N HIS A 23 -0.51 -20.28 0.36
CA HIS A 23 -0.11 -21.01 -0.83
C HIS A 23 1.12 -20.39 -1.52
N VAL A 24 1.47 -19.15 -1.20
CA VAL A 24 2.59 -18.41 -1.82
C VAL A 24 3.89 -18.65 -1.06
N ILE A 25 3.83 -18.82 0.27
CA ILE A 25 5.00 -19.01 1.13
C ILE A 25 4.90 -20.36 1.85
N PRO A 26 5.62 -21.40 1.39
CA PRO A 26 5.59 -22.71 2.01
C PRO A 26 6.06 -22.65 3.47
N ASN A 27 5.38 -23.40 4.35
CA ASN A 27 5.69 -23.50 5.79
C ASN A 27 5.63 -22.16 6.56
N ALA A 28 4.91 -21.16 6.05
CA ALA A 28 4.70 -19.92 6.77
C ALA A 28 3.70 -20.08 7.93
N THR A 29 3.98 -19.38 9.02
CA THR A 29 3.05 -19.20 10.13
C THR A 29 2.06 -18.10 9.78
N LEU A 30 0.77 -18.35 9.98
CA LEU A 30 -0.27 -17.38 9.69
C LEU A 30 -0.29 -16.24 10.71
N LEU A 31 -0.30 -15.01 10.21
CA LEU A 31 -0.57 -13.83 11.04
C LEU A 31 -2.06 -13.78 11.42
N PRO A 32 -2.40 -13.36 12.65
CA PRO A 32 -3.79 -13.29 13.12
C PRO A 32 -4.55 -12.08 12.56
N PHE A 33 -3.97 -11.31 11.64
CA PHE A 33 -4.53 -10.10 11.05
C PHE A 33 -4.24 -10.03 9.54
N GLY A 34 -5.08 -9.31 8.80
CA GLY A 34 -4.95 -9.12 7.35
C GLY A 34 -3.87 -8.11 6.94
N ASN A 35 -3.60 -8.03 5.64
CA ASN A 35 -2.62 -7.10 5.06
C ASN A 35 -3.23 -5.74 4.67
N SER A 36 -4.49 -5.49 4.98
CA SER A 36 -5.16 -4.24 4.66
C SER A 36 -4.75 -3.13 5.64
N TYR A 37 -4.76 -1.87 5.20
CA TYR A 37 -4.53 -0.74 6.11
C TYR A 37 -5.56 -0.67 7.24
N ARG A 38 -6.77 -1.23 7.03
CA ARG A 38 -7.80 -1.36 8.07
C ARG A 38 -7.35 -2.30 9.19
N ASP A 39 -6.77 -3.44 8.84
CA ASP A 39 -6.31 -4.44 9.82
C ASP A 39 -4.99 -4.04 10.49
N LEU A 40 -4.12 -3.34 9.76
CA LEU A 40 -2.80 -2.93 10.25
C LEU A 40 -2.86 -1.69 11.15
N ILE A 41 -3.57 -0.65 10.76
CA ILE A 41 -3.55 0.63 11.47
C ILE A 41 -4.94 1.20 11.73
N GLY A 42 -6.01 0.42 11.55
CA GLY A 42 -7.38 0.89 11.72
C GLY A 42 -7.95 1.70 10.56
N GLY A 43 -7.20 1.85 9.45
CA GLY A 43 -7.70 2.45 8.20
C GLY A 43 -6.73 3.41 7.52
N LEU A 44 -7.06 3.77 6.28
CA LEU A 44 -6.28 4.71 5.45
C LEU A 44 -6.12 6.09 6.11
N ALA A 45 -7.10 6.53 6.90
CA ALA A 45 -7.07 7.81 7.60
C ALA A 45 -5.91 7.93 8.61
N ASN A 46 -5.33 6.81 9.06
CA ASN A 46 -4.22 6.80 10.00
C ASN A 46 -2.85 6.80 9.30
N LEU A 47 -2.79 6.68 7.97
CA LEU A 47 -1.52 6.72 7.23
C LEU A 47 -0.74 8.04 7.39
N PRO A 48 -1.38 9.23 7.40
CA PRO A 48 -0.68 10.48 7.68
C PRO A 48 -0.06 10.57 9.07
N SER A 49 -0.44 9.69 10.00
CA SER A 49 0.14 9.64 11.36
C SER A 49 1.39 8.77 11.46
N LEU A 50 1.74 8.04 10.40
CA LEU A 50 2.93 7.20 10.36
C LEU A 50 4.13 8.05 9.94
N PRO A 51 5.18 8.15 10.79
CA PRO A 51 6.40 8.81 10.39
C PRO A 51 7.11 7.93 9.35
N LEU A 52 7.39 8.52 8.20
CA LEU A 52 8.13 7.90 7.11
C LEU A 52 9.57 8.44 7.10
N GLY A 53 10.52 7.53 6.96
CA GLY A 53 11.95 7.85 6.86
C GLY A 53 12.81 6.73 7.39
N ARG A 54 14.11 7.00 7.47
CA ARG A 54 15.13 6.01 7.81
C ARG A 54 14.93 5.41 9.20
N ASP A 55 14.82 6.25 10.23
CA ASP A 55 14.71 5.78 11.62
C ASP A 55 13.41 5.00 11.89
N PRO A 56 12.21 5.50 11.47
CA PRO A 56 10.99 4.70 11.56
C PRO A 56 11.09 3.37 10.81
N THR A 57 11.70 3.35 9.63
CA THR A 57 11.88 2.13 8.85
C THR A 57 12.83 1.15 9.55
N GLN A 58 13.91 1.64 10.13
CA GLN A 58 14.84 0.80 10.89
C GLN A 58 14.16 0.19 12.12
N ARG A 59 13.36 0.97 12.85
CA ARG A 59 12.53 0.45 13.97
C ARG A 59 11.54 -0.61 13.49
N ALA A 60 10.89 -0.41 12.34
CA ALA A 60 10.00 -1.40 11.75
C ALA A 60 10.76 -2.71 11.43
N VAL A 61 11.92 -2.62 10.78
CA VAL A 61 12.76 -3.79 10.48
C VAL A 61 13.17 -4.53 11.75
N HIS A 62 13.54 -3.81 12.81
CA HIS A 62 13.85 -4.44 14.10
C HIS A 62 12.65 -5.17 14.71
N ALA A 63 11.45 -4.60 14.65
CA ALA A 63 10.23 -5.23 15.14
C ALA A 63 9.89 -6.51 14.36
N LEU A 64 9.97 -6.49 13.02
CA LEU A 64 9.75 -7.68 12.18
C LEU A 64 10.83 -8.75 12.42
N SER A 65 12.08 -8.34 12.52
CA SER A 65 13.24 -9.21 12.73
C SER A 65 13.18 -9.93 14.09
N GLY A 66 12.74 -9.22 15.13
CA GLY A 66 12.60 -9.74 16.49
C GLY A 66 11.28 -10.46 16.79
N HIS A 67 10.34 -10.50 15.83
CA HIS A 67 9.02 -11.07 16.07
C HIS A 67 9.10 -12.56 16.42
N ASP A 68 8.57 -12.90 17.60
CA ASP A 68 8.35 -14.25 18.08
C ASP A 68 6.88 -14.40 18.50
N PRO A 69 6.08 -15.21 17.80
CA PRO A 69 4.65 -15.36 18.07
C PRO A 69 4.36 -15.99 19.45
N ALA A 70 5.32 -16.72 20.04
CA ALA A 70 5.15 -17.34 21.36
C ALA A 70 5.42 -16.37 22.52
N ALA A 71 6.17 -15.30 22.28
CA ALA A 71 6.58 -14.33 23.29
C ALA A 71 5.95 -12.93 23.10
N ALA A 72 5.33 -12.67 21.94
CA ALA A 72 4.77 -11.36 21.61
C ALA A 72 3.57 -11.00 22.49
N GLY A 73 3.68 -9.87 23.22
CA GLY A 73 2.55 -9.24 23.88
C GLY A 73 1.69 -8.41 22.91
N SER A 74 0.60 -7.84 23.43
CA SER A 74 -0.29 -6.97 22.63
C SER A 74 0.45 -5.77 22.02
N ASP A 75 1.36 -5.16 22.78
CA ASP A 75 2.11 -3.99 22.33
C ASP A 75 3.10 -4.34 21.21
N ASP A 76 3.69 -5.53 21.25
CA ASP A 76 4.59 -6.03 20.20
C ASP A 76 3.83 -6.28 18.89
N VAL A 77 2.59 -6.78 18.97
CA VAL A 77 1.72 -6.98 17.81
C VAL A 77 1.33 -5.63 17.19
N GLU A 78 1.01 -4.62 17.99
CA GLU A 78 0.71 -3.27 17.49
C GLU A 78 1.93 -2.60 16.87
N ALA A 79 3.12 -2.75 17.47
CA ALA A 79 4.38 -2.30 16.88
C ALA A 79 4.68 -3.01 15.56
N LEU A 80 4.42 -4.33 15.48
CA LEU A 80 4.57 -5.11 14.26
C LEU A 80 3.63 -4.62 13.16
N LYS A 81 2.34 -4.41 13.46
CA LYS A 81 1.38 -3.91 12.46
C LYS A 81 1.74 -2.52 11.94
N ARG A 82 2.14 -1.60 12.82
CA ARG A 82 2.65 -0.27 12.43
C ARG A 82 3.93 -0.38 11.61
N GLY A 83 4.82 -1.29 11.96
CA GLY A 83 6.03 -1.58 11.21
C GLY A 83 5.74 -2.11 9.80
N LEU A 84 4.81 -3.06 9.67
CA LEU A 84 4.35 -3.59 8.38
C LEU A 84 3.69 -2.51 7.53
N ALA A 85 2.86 -1.65 8.10
CA ALA A 85 2.28 -0.51 7.40
C ALA A 85 3.36 0.47 6.92
N THR A 86 4.33 0.79 7.79
CA THR A 86 5.47 1.65 7.45
C THR A 86 6.29 1.06 6.29
N LEU A 87 6.63 -0.23 6.35
CA LEU A 87 7.39 -0.90 5.29
C LEU A 87 6.60 -1.02 3.98
N THR A 88 5.29 -1.18 4.06
CA THR A 88 4.38 -1.12 2.90
C THR A 88 4.35 0.28 2.27
N LEU A 89 4.78 1.32 2.97
CA LEU A 89 4.89 2.67 2.42
C LEU A 89 6.32 3.04 1.99
N THR A 90 7.33 2.71 2.79
CA THR A 90 8.70 3.25 2.64
C THR A 90 9.61 2.43 1.77
N HIS A 91 9.44 1.11 1.69
CA HIS A 91 10.38 0.31 0.91
C HIS A 91 10.24 0.69 -0.58
N SER A 92 11.35 1.03 -1.24
CA SER A 92 11.39 1.40 -2.67
C SER A 92 10.96 0.28 -3.63
N CYS A 93 10.82 -0.95 -3.11
CA CYS A 93 10.22 -2.10 -3.78
C CYS A 93 8.78 -2.41 -3.31
N SER A 94 8.22 -1.58 -2.43
CA SER A 94 6.82 -1.70 -2.05
C SER A 94 5.95 -1.34 -3.24
N PRO A 95 4.84 -2.07 -3.44
CA PRO A 95 3.80 -1.69 -4.37
C PRO A 95 3.49 -0.20 -4.33
N THR A 96 3.21 0.37 -3.18
CA THR A 96 2.73 1.76 -3.08
C THR A 96 3.75 2.80 -3.57
N ALA A 97 5.04 2.60 -3.28
CA ALA A 97 6.13 3.48 -3.73
C ALA A 97 6.51 3.27 -5.21
N LEU A 98 6.33 2.07 -5.75
CA LEU A 98 6.49 1.81 -7.19
C LEU A 98 5.28 2.29 -8.00
N ARG A 99 4.09 2.23 -7.40
CA ARG A 99 2.81 2.57 -8.03
C ARG A 99 2.61 4.06 -8.18
N LEU A 100 3.11 4.87 -7.23
CA LEU A 100 2.77 6.28 -7.09
C LEU A 100 4.01 7.19 -7.01
N THR A 101 4.30 7.88 -8.11
CA THR A 101 5.46 8.79 -8.24
C THR A 101 5.50 9.88 -7.17
N PRO A 102 4.39 10.57 -6.83
CA PRO A 102 4.42 11.65 -5.82
C PRO A 102 4.78 11.16 -4.41
N ILE A 103 4.36 9.95 -4.06
CA ILE A 103 4.68 9.33 -2.77
C ILE A 103 6.17 9.00 -2.70
N LYS A 104 6.72 8.41 -3.77
CA LYS A 104 8.15 8.10 -3.87
C LYS A 104 9.00 9.36 -3.71
N GLU A 105 8.65 10.45 -4.38
CA GLU A 105 9.39 11.72 -4.27
C GLU A 105 9.32 12.31 -2.87
N THR A 106 8.13 12.27 -2.26
CA THR A 106 7.92 12.79 -0.90
C THR A 106 8.75 12.01 0.12
N VAL A 107 8.73 10.67 0.06
CA VAL A 107 9.56 9.81 0.91
C VAL A 107 11.05 10.03 0.64
N SER A 108 11.46 10.14 -0.64
CA SER A 108 12.87 10.33 -0.99
C SER A 108 13.42 11.67 -0.48
N ARG A 109 12.62 12.75 -0.52
CA ARG A 109 13.05 14.09 -0.08
C ARG A 109 13.30 14.20 1.42
N GLY A 110 12.55 13.49 2.25
CA GLY A 110 12.75 13.51 3.70
C GLY A 110 13.13 12.16 4.30
N TRP A 111 13.72 11.29 3.49
CA TRP A 111 14.18 9.97 3.95
C TRP A 111 15.12 10.07 5.15
N GLU A 112 16.11 10.97 5.08
CA GLU A 112 17.08 11.19 6.15
C GLU A 112 16.53 12.05 7.30
N SER A 113 15.50 12.88 7.07
CA SER A 113 14.93 13.72 8.14
C SER A 113 14.02 12.93 9.08
N GLY A 114 13.41 11.84 8.62
CA GLY A 114 12.59 10.96 9.46
C GLY A 114 11.19 11.51 9.80
N ASP A 115 10.84 12.70 9.32
CA ASP A 115 9.62 13.44 9.66
C ASP A 115 8.68 13.62 8.45
N VAL A 116 8.74 12.69 7.49
CA VAL A 116 7.86 12.72 6.32
C VAL A 116 6.53 12.07 6.66
N HIS A 117 5.45 12.77 6.36
CA HIS A 117 4.10 12.25 6.52
C HIS A 117 3.36 12.31 5.18
N LEU A 118 2.43 11.38 4.96
CA LEU A 118 1.57 11.41 3.79
C LEU A 118 0.52 12.50 3.92
N THR A 119 0.23 13.19 2.82
CA THR A 119 -0.85 14.16 2.75
C THR A 119 -2.18 13.46 2.45
N PRO A 120 -3.34 14.09 2.75
CA PRO A 120 -4.65 13.55 2.38
C PRO A 120 -4.78 13.27 0.87
N GLU A 121 -4.12 14.06 0.03
CA GLU A 121 -4.10 13.86 -1.43
C GLU A 121 -3.46 12.52 -1.81
N HIS A 122 -2.36 12.14 -1.14
CA HIS A 122 -1.74 10.83 -1.34
C HIS A 122 -2.68 9.67 -0.99
N LEU A 123 -3.60 9.85 -0.04
CA LEU A 123 -4.57 8.81 0.32
C LEU A 123 -5.53 8.51 -0.83
N GLY A 124 -6.03 9.56 -1.50
CA GLY A 124 -6.89 9.40 -2.67
C GLY A 124 -6.20 8.64 -3.81
N TYR A 125 -4.89 8.85 -3.98
CA TYR A 125 -4.09 8.09 -4.95
C TYR A 125 -3.92 6.62 -4.56
N ILE A 126 -3.64 6.33 -3.28
CA ILE A 126 -3.50 4.96 -2.77
C ILE A 126 -4.81 4.20 -2.94
N GLU A 127 -5.93 4.82 -2.55
CA GLU A 127 -7.25 4.20 -2.56
C GLU A 127 -7.74 3.90 -3.99
N HIS A 128 -7.47 4.80 -4.93
CA HIS A 128 -8.01 4.71 -6.29
C HIS A 128 -6.98 4.29 -7.35
N TRP A 129 -5.84 3.74 -6.95
CA TRP A 129 -4.81 3.30 -7.90
C TRP A 129 -5.30 2.28 -8.93
N ASP A 130 -6.07 1.28 -8.52
CA ASP A 130 -6.66 0.29 -9.44
C ASP A 130 -7.62 0.97 -10.45
N THR A 131 -8.38 1.96 -10.00
CA THR A 131 -9.29 2.76 -10.84
C THR A 131 -8.52 3.62 -11.84
N MET A 132 -7.43 4.27 -11.40
CA MET A 132 -6.55 5.04 -12.30
C MET A 132 -5.96 4.15 -13.40
N CYS A 133 -5.48 2.95 -13.03
CA CYS A 133 -4.91 2.01 -14.01
C CYS A 133 -5.95 1.58 -15.06
N PHE A 134 -7.17 1.28 -14.62
CA PHE A 134 -8.28 0.92 -15.51
C PHE A 134 -8.60 2.04 -16.51
N GLU A 135 -8.77 3.27 -16.01
CA GLU A 135 -9.08 4.42 -16.86
C GLU A 135 -7.94 4.80 -17.81
N LEU A 136 -6.68 4.67 -17.37
CA LEU A 136 -5.51 4.85 -18.24
C LEU A 136 -5.48 3.85 -19.39
N ILE A 137 -5.72 2.55 -19.11
CA ILE A 137 -5.76 1.51 -20.15
C ILE A 137 -6.92 1.76 -21.12
N ARG A 138 -8.10 2.10 -20.60
CA ARG A 138 -9.29 2.42 -21.41
C ARG A 138 -9.03 3.65 -22.30
N ALA A 139 -8.58 4.75 -21.72
CA ALA A 139 -8.30 5.99 -22.45
C ALA A 139 -7.20 5.80 -23.49
N ASN A 140 -6.21 4.93 -23.25
CA ASN A 140 -5.20 4.59 -24.24
C ASN A 140 -5.77 3.80 -25.44
N ARG A 141 -6.83 3.00 -25.24
CA ARG A 141 -7.49 2.25 -26.31
C ARG A 141 -8.49 3.09 -27.11
N ILE A 142 -9.23 3.96 -26.43
CA ILE A 142 -10.34 4.74 -27.02
C ILE A 142 -9.87 6.12 -27.49
N GLY A 143 -8.77 6.64 -26.93
CA GLY A 143 -8.28 8.00 -27.19
C GLY A 143 -8.92 9.08 -26.33
N GLU A 144 -9.88 8.73 -25.45
CA GLU A 144 -10.64 9.67 -24.64
C GLU A 144 -10.62 9.36 -23.14
N TRP A 145 -10.43 10.40 -22.33
CA TRP A 145 -10.55 10.36 -20.87
C TRP A 145 -12.01 10.60 -20.44
N SER A 146 -12.88 9.65 -20.75
CA SER A 146 -14.35 9.76 -20.59
C SER A 146 -14.98 8.47 -20.04
N GLY A 147 -14.25 7.76 -19.18
CA GLY A 147 -14.71 6.47 -18.65
C GLY A 147 -15.59 6.56 -17.41
N PRO A 148 -16.14 5.41 -16.98
CA PRO A 148 -17.14 5.34 -15.92
C PRO A 148 -16.65 5.86 -14.56
N PHE A 149 -15.33 5.91 -14.33
CA PHE A 149 -14.77 6.34 -13.04
C PHE A 149 -14.10 7.71 -13.08
N THR A 150 -14.14 8.46 -14.19
CA THR A 150 -13.46 9.76 -14.29
C THR A 150 -13.99 10.78 -13.29
N GLU A 151 -15.30 10.84 -13.04
CA GLU A 151 -15.88 11.73 -12.01
C GLU A 151 -15.49 11.32 -10.59
N LEU A 152 -15.35 10.02 -10.33
CA LEU A 152 -14.88 9.52 -9.05
C LEU A 152 -13.42 9.95 -8.82
N LEU A 153 -12.56 9.74 -9.82
CA LEU A 153 -11.15 10.16 -9.78
C LEU A 153 -11.01 11.68 -9.64
N ARG A 154 -11.87 12.46 -10.31
CA ARG A 154 -11.91 13.92 -10.20
C ARG A 154 -12.24 14.36 -8.77
N THR A 155 -13.24 13.74 -8.16
CA THR A 155 -13.76 14.15 -6.85
C THR A 155 -12.88 13.66 -5.70
N ARG A 156 -12.35 12.44 -5.80
CA ARG A 156 -11.65 11.78 -4.69
C ARG A 156 -10.13 11.82 -4.78
N ALA A 157 -9.59 11.94 -5.99
CA ALA A 157 -8.14 11.98 -6.24
C ALA A 157 -7.68 13.25 -6.96
N ASN A 158 -8.57 14.20 -7.25
CA ASN A 158 -8.24 15.43 -7.97
C ASN A 158 -7.58 15.18 -9.35
N ILE A 159 -8.00 14.11 -10.04
CA ILE A 159 -7.48 13.73 -11.36
C ILE A 159 -8.52 14.11 -12.41
N HIS A 160 -8.21 15.12 -13.23
CA HIS A 160 -9.16 15.68 -14.20
C HIS A 160 -8.93 15.14 -15.61
N ARG A 161 -7.69 14.77 -15.94
CA ARG A 161 -7.28 14.33 -17.27
C ARG A 161 -6.28 13.18 -17.22
N LYS A 162 -6.05 12.57 -18.38
CA LYS A 162 -5.11 11.45 -18.58
C LYS A 162 -3.70 11.80 -18.09
N GLU A 163 -3.26 13.02 -18.36
CA GLU A 163 -1.91 13.49 -18.02
C GLU A 163 -1.70 13.56 -16.51
N ASP A 164 -2.73 13.95 -15.75
CA ASP A 164 -2.66 13.97 -14.29
C ASP A 164 -2.49 12.55 -13.73
N ALA A 165 -3.24 11.58 -14.29
CA ALA A 165 -3.11 10.18 -13.91
C ALA A 165 -1.74 9.60 -14.27
N LEU A 166 -1.17 9.98 -15.43
CA LEU A 166 0.18 9.56 -15.84
C LEU A 166 1.28 10.16 -14.95
N ALA A 167 1.10 11.39 -14.45
CA ALA A 167 2.04 11.99 -13.51
C ALA A 167 2.04 11.26 -12.15
N VAL A 168 0.90 10.67 -11.78
CA VAL A 168 0.73 9.96 -10.51
C VAL A 168 1.16 8.50 -10.62
N VAL A 169 0.73 7.77 -11.65
CA VAL A 169 0.89 6.32 -11.76
C VAL A 169 2.25 5.94 -12.35
N GLY A 170 3.12 5.35 -11.52
CA GLY A 170 4.43 4.83 -11.93
C GLY A 170 4.40 3.42 -12.53
N VAL A 171 3.42 2.59 -12.13
CA VAL A 171 3.22 1.22 -12.64
C VAL A 171 1.73 0.99 -12.91
N ILE A 172 1.41 0.40 -14.06
CA ILE A 172 0.03 0.12 -14.48
C ILE A 172 -0.26 -1.37 -14.32
N ILE A 173 -1.40 -1.69 -13.71
CA ILE A 173 -1.96 -3.05 -13.68
C ILE A 173 -3.20 -3.14 -14.57
N ASN A 174 -3.33 -4.25 -15.31
CA ASN A 174 -4.53 -4.54 -16.10
C ASN A 174 -5.48 -5.43 -15.28
N ARG A 175 -6.41 -4.81 -14.56
CA ARG A 175 -7.49 -5.50 -13.84
C ARG A 175 -8.81 -5.37 -14.62
N PRO A 176 -9.57 -6.45 -14.81
CA PRO A 176 -10.87 -6.39 -15.49
C PRO A 176 -11.93 -5.68 -14.63
N LEU A 177 -12.96 -5.14 -15.29
CA LEU A 177 -13.98 -4.26 -14.68
C LEU A 177 -14.77 -4.94 -13.56
N ASP A 178 -15.11 -6.21 -13.73
CA ASP A 178 -15.81 -7.03 -12.74
C ASP A 178 -15.04 -7.12 -11.41
N GLN A 179 -13.73 -7.35 -11.47
CA GLN A 179 -12.88 -7.37 -10.29
C GLN A 179 -12.72 -5.99 -9.65
N LEU A 180 -12.71 -4.93 -10.45
CA LEU A 180 -12.64 -3.56 -9.93
C LEU A 180 -13.95 -3.19 -9.18
N LEU A 181 -15.11 -3.56 -9.72
CA LEU A 181 -16.40 -3.35 -9.07
C LEU A 181 -16.52 -4.14 -7.76
N MET A 182 -16.03 -5.38 -7.73
CA MET A 182 -15.97 -6.17 -6.49
C MET A 182 -15.05 -5.54 -5.44
N ALA A 183 -13.93 -4.94 -5.85
CA ALA A 183 -13.02 -4.25 -4.93
C ALA A 183 -13.69 -3.01 -4.32
N HIS A 184 -14.40 -2.21 -5.12
CA HIS A 184 -15.16 -1.06 -4.61
C HIS A 184 -16.31 -1.46 -3.68
N ALA A 185 -17.01 -2.57 -3.97
CA ALA A 185 -18.08 -3.08 -3.13
C ALA A 185 -17.62 -3.60 -1.75
N ARG A 186 -16.35 -3.97 -1.61
CA ARG A 186 -15.76 -4.42 -0.32
C ARG A 186 -15.19 -3.27 0.51
N SER A 187 -14.95 -2.12 -0.11
CA SER A 187 -14.40 -0.92 0.54
C SER A 187 -15.49 0.07 1.01
N ALA A 188 -16.74 -0.11 0.58
CA ALA A 188 -17.93 0.63 1.04
C ALA A 188 -18.50 0.03 2.34
#